data_AF-A0A496VLX3-F1
#
_entry.id   AF-A0A496VLX3-F1
#
_cell.length_a   1.000
_cell.length_b   1.000
_cell.length_c   1.000
_cell.angle_alpha   90.00
_cell.angle_beta   90.00
_cell.angle_gamma   90.00
#
_symmetry.space_group_name_H-M   'P 1'
#
loop_
_entity.id
_entity.type
_entity.pdbx_description
1 polymer ?
#
loop_
_entity_poly.entity_id
_entity_poly.type
_entity_poly.pdbx_seq_one_letter_code
_entity_poly.pdbx_strand_id
1 'polypeptide(L)'
;MKYIKWESSLTFQIPLGWRWFLSLGLGLCVSAVYAAPRTNIAESTLTSEGWTQCWSQPFNQKGTPISTVLSNCRGSELLMGCRPIGESTFTVVADAPRADVIYDTGDDLSTTHSANGTEWYFNKNRSWGFANGGDSVNKNTCDTAAAAVDKRMCIHTRTNNIHSGWRCGVTASLNGKSNWESVLFHREDQCAELEAGPDVLNRTVPVNMERFLDYCADESGCRVTLGKKDVNAVSNDWVNLLDPATLVYNKATKRWNVGSPINGNGTDADGVAQHIMGSYPCYFIDGEYTCGDEACNAGSVIKTDDKAQIGLVNWSGGPNTTCVLVIRDDINDLSDKTCE
;
A
#
# COMPACT_ATOMS: atom_id res chain seq x y z
N MET A 1 -50.12 24.55 37.73
CA MET A 1 -49.31 23.59 36.95
C MET A 1 -50.22 22.90 35.94
N LYS A 2 -50.18 23.34 34.69
CA LYS A 2 -50.83 22.71 33.53
C LYS A 2 -49.70 22.31 32.59
N TYR A 3 -49.56 21.03 32.28
CA TYR A 3 -48.67 20.58 31.21
C TYR A 3 -49.46 20.58 29.90
N ILE A 4 -48.92 21.31 28.92
CA ILE A 4 -49.40 21.35 27.54
C ILE A 4 -48.60 20.32 26.74
N LYS A 5 -49.31 19.46 26.02
CA LYS A 5 -48.83 18.50 25.03
C LYS A 5 -48.60 19.25 23.71
N TRP A 6 -47.48 18.99 23.02
CA TRP A 6 -47.34 19.25 21.59
C TRP A 6 -46.58 18.09 20.95
N GLU A 7 -47.24 17.42 20.00
CA GLU A 7 -46.65 16.51 19.02
C GLU A 7 -46.40 17.30 17.74
N SER A 8 -45.25 17.09 17.10
CA SER A 8 -45.12 17.18 15.64
C SER A 8 -43.91 16.35 15.20
N SER A 9 -44.18 15.12 14.78
CA SER A 9 -43.27 14.27 14.04
C SER A 9 -43.15 14.78 12.61
N LEU A 10 -41.96 15.24 12.24
CA LEU A 10 -41.55 15.42 10.84
C LEU A 10 -40.90 14.11 10.38
N THR A 11 -41.64 13.32 9.62
CA THR A 11 -41.08 12.22 8.81
C THR A 11 -40.33 12.81 7.63
N PHE A 12 -39.01 12.72 7.65
CA PHE A 12 -38.16 12.96 6.48
C PHE A 12 -37.97 11.62 5.75
N GLN A 13 -38.67 11.44 4.63
CA GLN A 13 -38.39 10.33 3.70
C GLN A 13 -37.14 10.68 2.89
N ILE A 14 -36.04 9.98 3.17
CA ILE A 14 -34.87 9.97 2.29
C ILE A 14 -35.08 8.82 1.28
N PRO A 15 -34.95 9.06 -0.03
CA PRO A 15 -35.07 8.00 -1.03
C PRO A 15 -33.99 6.93 -0.82
N LEU A 16 -34.45 5.69 -0.79
CA LEU A 16 -33.67 4.46 -0.78
C LEU A 16 -32.62 4.50 -1.89
N GLY A 17 -31.34 4.56 -1.51
CA GLY A 17 -30.27 4.55 -2.48
C GLY A 17 -28.90 4.19 -1.92
N TRP A 18 -28.57 4.46 -0.66
CA TRP A 18 -27.24 4.14 -0.13
C TRP A 18 -27.34 3.10 0.99
N ARG A 19 -26.89 1.88 0.69
CA ARG A 19 -26.64 0.85 1.69
C ARG A 19 -25.41 1.27 2.49
N TRP A 20 -25.62 1.80 3.68
CA TRP A 20 -24.60 1.77 4.73
C TRP A 20 -24.38 0.31 5.09
N PHE A 21 -23.25 -0.26 4.68
CA PHE A 21 -22.74 -1.43 5.37
C PHE A 21 -22.32 -0.95 6.77
N LEU A 22 -23.15 -1.24 7.77
CA LEU A 22 -22.65 -1.35 9.14
C LEU A 22 -21.63 -2.48 9.10
N SER A 23 -20.35 -2.13 9.05
CA SER A 23 -19.26 -3.08 9.26
C SER A 23 -19.33 -3.54 10.71
N LEU A 24 -19.94 -4.70 10.94
CA LEU A 24 -19.60 -5.51 12.10
C LEU A 24 -18.11 -5.81 11.95
N GLY A 25 -17.31 -5.50 12.97
CA GLY A 25 -15.85 -5.56 13.00
C GLY A 25 -15.25 -6.89 12.57
N LEU A 26 -15.25 -7.14 11.27
CA LEU A 26 -14.55 -8.19 10.57
C LEU A 26 -13.31 -7.51 9.98
N GLY A 27 -12.17 -7.76 10.61
CA GLY A 27 -10.85 -7.24 10.25
C GLY A 27 -10.34 -7.79 8.92
N LEU A 28 -11.09 -7.60 7.85
CA LEU A 28 -10.53 -7.64 6.50
C LEU A 28 -9.48 -6.53 6.40
N CYS A 29 -8.43 -6.79 5.61
CA CYS A 29 -7.53 -5.73 5.21
C CYS A 29 -8.42 -4.85 4.33
N VAL A 30 -8.98 -3.79 4.88
CA VAL A 30 -9.37 -2.70 4.01
C VAL A 30 -8.02 -2.11 3.64
N SER A 31 -7.34 -2.72 2.64
CA SER A 31 -6.55 -1.93 1.71
C SER A 31 -7.41 -0.72 1.46
N ALA A 32 -7.01 0.43 2.00
CA ALA A 32 -7.79 1.65 1.97
C ALA A 32 -8.37 1.72 0.57
N VAL A 33 -9.70 1.50 0.42
CA VAL A 33 -10.33 1.06 -0.84
C VAL A 33 -9.60 1.76 -1.97
N TYR A 34 -8.73 1.01 -2.64
CA TYR A 34 -7.67 1.62 -3.42
C TYR A 34 -8.34 2.41 -4.54
N ALA A 35 -8.37 3.73 -4.35
CA ALA A 35 -9.37 4.56 -4.96
C ALA A 35 -8.82 5.10 -6.27
N ALA A 36 -9.62 4.96 -7.33
CA ALA A 36 -9.46 5.75 -8.54
C ALA A 36 -9.24 7.23 -8.18
N PRO A 37 -8.60 8.03 -9.07
CA PRO A 37 -8.21 9.39 -8.75
C PRO A 37 -9.38 10.21 -8.16
N ARG A 38 -9.08 10.89 -7.06
CA ARG A 38 -10.03 11.69 -6.28
C ARG A 38 -9.88 13.16 -6.64
N THR A 39 -11.00 13.87 -6.72
CA THR A 39 -11.04 15.30 -7.05
C THR A 39 -11.59 16.11 -5.89
N ASN A 40 -11.20 17.37 -5.77
CA ASN A 40 -11.69 18.30 -4.73
C ASN A 40 -11.46 17.79 -3.30
N ILE A 41 -10.25 17.29 -3.03
CA ILE A 41 -9.88 16.74 -1.72
C ILE A 41 -9.15 17.79 -0.90
N ALA A 42 -9.64 18.08 0.30
CA ALA A 42 -8.96 18.98 1.22
C ALA A 42 -7.67 18.35 1.74
N GLU A 43 -6.60 19.15 1.90
CA GLU A 43 -5.34 18.69 2.48
C GLU A 43 -5.53 18.13 3.90
N SER A 44 -6.45 18.71 4.68
CA SER A 44 -6.81 18.21 6.00
C SER A 44 -7.41 16.80 5.99
N THR A 45 -8.09 16.42 4.90
CA THR A 45 -8.56 15.04 4.71
C THR A 45 -7.36 14.11 4.52
N LEU A 46 -6.39 14.49 3.68
CA LEU A 46 -5.19 13.68 3.46
C LEU A 46 -4.37 13.51 4.74
N THR A 47 -4.13 14.59 5.50
CA THR A 47 -3.37 14.50 6.75
C THR A 47 -4.10 13.70 7.82
N SER A 48 -5.44 13.75 7.87
CA SER A 48 -6.24 12.87 8.73
C SER A 48 -6.21 11.39 8.32
N GLU A 49 -5.91 11.11 7.04
CA GLU A 49 -5.69 9.77 6.48
C GLU A 49 -4.23 9.29 6.64
N GLY A 50 -3.39 10.04 7.38
CA GLY A 50 -2.00 9.69 7.67
C GLY A 50 -0.99 10.14 6.61
N TRP A 51 -1.39 10.89 5.59
CA TRP A 51 -0.48 11.39 4.57
C TRP A 51 0.35 12.58 5.07
N THR A 52 1.66 12.51 4.84
CA THR A 52 2.59 13.62 5.12
C THR A 52 3.11 14.19 3.80
N GLN A 53 3.06 15.51 3.62
CA GLN A 53 3.63 16.14 2.43
C GLN A 53 5.17 16.04 2.50
N CYS A 54 5.79 15.50 1.46
CA CYS A 54 7.25 15.33 1.39
C CYS A 54 7.91 16.18 0.30
N TRP A 55 7.13 16.66 -0.66
CA TRP A 55 7.63 17.52 -1.73
C TRP A 55 6.51 18.34 -2.36
N SER A 56 6.81 19.57 -2.75
CA SER A 56 6.01 20.32 -3.70
C SER A 56 6.88 21.18 -4.61
N GLN A 57 6.33 21.56 -5.76
CA GLN A 57 6.99 22.45 -6.69
C GLN A 57 5.98 23.20 -7.58
N PRO A 58 6.17 24.51 -7.80
CA PRO A 58 5.47 25.25 -8.84
C PRO A 58 5.64 24.62 -10.25
N PHE A 59 4.59 24.69 -11.05
CA PHE A 59 4.55 24.17 -12.42
C PHE A 59 5.49 24.91 -13.39
N ASN A 60 6.04 26.07 -13.02
CA ASN A 60 7.04 26.80 -13.80
C ASN A 60 8.49 26.43 -13.47
N GLN A 61 8.75 25.79 -12.34
CA GLN A 61 10.09 25.42 -11.91
C GLN A 61 10.59 24.17 -12.66
N LYS A 62 11.92 24.05 -12.77
CA LYS A 62 12.60 23.01 -13.54
C LYS A 62 13.91 22.62 -12.86
N GLY A 63 14.38 21.39 -13.11
CA GLY A 63 15.71 20.95 -12.72
C GLY A 63 15.79 20.32 -11.33
N THR A 64 14.66 19.97 -10.72
CA THR A 64 14.64 19.27 -9.43
C THR A 64 14.98 17.79 -9.65
N PRO A 65 16.06 17.25 -9.06
CA PRO A 65 16.44 15.86 -9.29
C PRO A 65 15.37 14.89 -8.76
N ILE A 66 14.97 13.91 -9.59
CA ILE A 66 13.98 12.89 -9.20
C ILE A 66 14.48 12.09 -7.99
N SER A 67 15.79 11.79 -7.93
CA SER A 67 16.40 11.08 -6.80
C SER A 67 16.23 11.83 -5.48
N THR A 68 16.37 13.16 -5.48
CA THR A 68 16.16 13.99 -4.28
C THR A 68 14.70 13.99 -3.83
N VAL A 69 13.76 14.06 -4.78
CA VAL A 69 12.33 13.98 -4.47
C VAL A 69 11.99 12.62 -3.85
N LEU A 70 12.46 11.54 -4.46
CA LEU A 70 12.24 10.19 -3.98
C LEU A 70 12.98 9.89 -2.67
N SER A 71 14.11 10.55 -2.38
CA SER A 71 14.77 10.41 -1.06
C SER A 71 14.04 11.15 0.05
N ASN A 72 13.27 12.19 -0.27
CA ASN A 72 12.47 12.93 0.72
C ASN A 72 11.12 12.25 0.96
N CYS A 73 10.49 11.75 -0.10
CA CYS A 73 9.26 10.98 -0.03
C CYS A 73 9.61 9.51 0.19
N ARG A 74 9.82 9.06 1.43
CA ARG A 74 10.34 7.70 1.71
C ARG A 74 9.29 6.63 1.95
N GLY A 75 8.02 7.02 2.12
CA GLY A 75 6.96 6.10 2.52
C GLY A 75 6.68 5.03 1.47
N SER A 76 6.22 3.87 1.93
CA SER A 76 5.86 2.75 1.06
C SER A 76 4.63 3.03 0.19
N GLU A 77 3.81 4.03 0.53
CA GLU A 77 2.74 4.57 -0.31
C GLU A 77 3.11 5.98 -0.80
N LEU A 78 2.77 6.29 -2.05
CA LEU A 78 2.91 7.63 -2.61
C LEU A 78 1.55 8.15 -3.07
N LEU A 79 1.29 9.42 -2.76
CA LEU A 79 0.16 10.17 -3.29
C LEU A 79 0.69 11.34 -4.11
N MET A 80 0.25 11.43 -5.36
CA MET A 80 0.58 12.53 -6.27
C MET A 80 -0.65 13.39 -6.50
N GLY A 81 -0.46 14.70 -6.43
CA GLY A 81 -1.57 15.65 -6.56
C GLY A 81 -1.13 17.01 -7.08
N CYS A 82 -2.12 17.83 -7.42
CA CYS A 82 -1.89 19.20 -7.87
C CYS A 82 -3.04 20.13 -7.48
N ARG A 83 -2.69 21.42 -7.38
CA ARG A 83 -3.62 22.50 -7.01
C ARG A 83 -3.08 23.87 -7.42
N PRO A 84 -3.92 24.92 -7.42
CA PRO A 84 -3.44 26.29 -7.38
C PRO A 84 -2.67 26.55 -6.08
N ILE A 85 -1.57 27.29 -6.16
CA ILE A 85 -0.75 27.63 -4.98
C ILE A 85 -1.57 28.51 -4.03
N GLY A 86 -1.56 28.14 -2.75
CA GLY A 86 -2.30 28.85 -1.69
C GLY A 86 -3.68 28.27 -1.40
N GLU A 87 -4.18 27.34 -2.22
CA GLU A 87 -5.43 26.63 -1.97
C GLU A 87 -5.22 25.45 -1.02
N SER A 88 -6.19 25.21 -0.13
CA SER A 88 -6.17 24.03 0.76
C SER A 88 -6.80 22.78 0.13
N THR A 89 -7.36 22.91 -1.07
CA THR A 89 -8.06 21.83 -1.77
C THR A 89 -7.30 21.43 -3.03
N PHE A 90 -7.01 20.14 -3.15
CA PHE A 90 -6.45 19.53 -4.34
C PHE A 90 -7.48 19.42 -5.45
N THR A 91 -7.09 19.80 -6.67
CA THR A 91 -7.91 19.62 -7.87
C THR A 91 -8.07 18.13 -8.16
N VAL A 92 -6.95 17.40 -8.14
CA VAL A 92 -6.91 15.95 -8.31
C VAL A 92 -5.75 15.38 -7.51
N VAL A 93 -5.97 14.20 -6.93
CA VAL A 93 -4.96 13.36 -6.29
C VAL A 93 -5.17 11.90 -6.71
N ALA A 94 -4.09 11.13 -6.75
CA ALA A 94 -4.14 9.68 -6.84
C ALA A 94 -3.06 9.09 -5.93
N ASP A 95 -3.31 7.91 -5.39
CA ASP A 95 -2.39 7.22 -4.50
C ASP A 95 -2.25 5.74 -4.86
N ALA A 96 -1.04 5.22 -4.70
CA ALA A 96 -0.70 3.81 -4.90
C ALA A 96 0.58 3.44 -4.17
N PRO A 97 0.87 2.13 -4.02
CA PRO A 97 2.14 1.68 -3.52
C PRO A 97 3.26 2.37 -4.30
N ARG A 98 4.29 2.81 -3.57
CA ARG A 98 5.41 3.56 -4.11
C ARG A 98 5.99 2.90 -5.36
N ALA A 99 6.14 1.58 -5.33
CA ALA A 99 6.70 0.79 -6.42
C ALA A 99 5.88 0.90 -7.70
N ASP A 100 4.55 1.02 -7.58
CA ASP A 100 3.64 1.18 -8.71
C ASP A 100 3.68 2.61 -9.25
N VAL A 101 3.70 3.61 -8.37
CA VAL A 101 3.76 5.04 -8.76
C VAL A 101 5.04 5.40 -9.52
N ILE A 102 6.15 4.70 -9.23
CA ILE A 102 7.46 4.91 -9.87
C ILE A 102 7.85 3.78 -10.82
N TYR A 103 6.91 2.90 -11.19
CA TYR A 103 7.15 1.85 -12.15
C TYR A 103 7.53 2.46 -13.51
N ASP A 104 8.70 2.10 -14.05
CA ASP A 104 9.16 2.66 -15.33
C ASP A 104 8.35 2.07 -16.48
N THR A 105 7.50 2.91 -17.06
CA THR A 105 6.63 2.56 -18.20
C THR A 105 7.29 2.79 -19.56
N GLY A 106 8.59 3.09 -19.58
CA GLY A 106 9.33 3.39 -20.80
C GLY A 106 9.00 4.76 -21.40
N ASP A 107 9.48 4.98 -22.63
CA ASP A 107 9.36 6.26 -23.34
C ASP A 107 8.41 6.19 -24.54
N ASP A 108 7.47 5.24 -24.58
CA ASP A 108 6.42 5.22 -25.59
C ASP A 108 5.29 6.23 -25.26
N LEU A 109 4.22 6.23 -26.07
CA LEU A 109 3.10 7.17 -25.92
C LEU A 109 1.96 6.67 -25.02
N SER A 110 1.83 5.37 -24.76
CA SER A 110 0.57 4.78 -24.27
C SER A 110 0.69 3.79 -23.12
N THR A 111 1.85 3.18 -22.89
CA THR A 111 2.08 2.23 -21.79
C THR A 111 1.85 2.89 -20.44
N THR A 112 1.11 2.20 -19.58
CA THR A 112 0.79 2.57 -18.21
C THR A 112 1.02 1.36 -17.31
N HIS A 113 1.03 1.61 -16.00
CA HIS A 113 1.01 0.59 -14.96
C HIS A 113 -0.26 0.78 -14.13
N SER A 114 -1.15 -0.21 -14.15
CA SER A 114 -2.45 -0.11 -13.48
C SER A 114 -2.29 -0.49 -12.01
N ALA A 115 -2.58 0.46 -11.12
CA ALA A 115 -2.63 0.24 -9.67
C ALA A 115 -3.67 1.17 -9.05
N ASN A 116 -4.39 0.68 -8.04
CA ASN A 116 -5.39 1.47 -7.31
C ASN A 116 -6.45 2.18 -8.18
N GLY A 117 -6.98 1.49 -9.18
CA GLY A 117 -7.96 2.08 -10.10
C GLY A 117 -7.42 3.30 -10.86
N THR A 118 -6.10 3.39 -10.99
CA THR A 118 -5.35 4.49 -11.61
C THR A 118 -4.38 3.92 -12.63
N GLU A 119 -4.26 4.58 -13.79
CA GLU A 119 -3.24 4.29 -14.79
C GLU A 119 -2.03 5.18 -14.53
N TRP A 120 -0.99 4.63 -13.90
CA TRP A 120 0.24 5.33 -13.61
C TRP A 120 1.19 5.31 -14.79
N TYR A 121 1.99 6.35 -14.93
CA TYR A 121 3.12 6.34 -15.84
C TYR A 121 4.27 7.15 -15.25
N PHE A 122 5.46 6.56 -15.29
CA PHE A 122 6.68 7.20 -14.87
C PHE A 122 7.79 6.84 -15.85
N ASN A 123 8.58 7.85 -16.22
CA ASN A 123 9.83 7.68 -16.92
C ASN A 123 10.72 8.87 -16.57
N LYS A 124 12.04 8.67 -16.40
CA LYS A 124 12.96 9.74 -15.97
C LYS A 124 13.30 10.75 -17.06
N ASN A 125 12.89 10.49 -18.30
CA ASN A 125 13.24 11.25 -19.50
C ASN A 125 12.02 11.64 -20.38
N ARG A 126 10.79 11.50 -19.86
CA ARG A 126 9.56 11.86 -20.59
C ARG A 126 8.55 12.56 -19.70
N SER A 127 7.85 11.81 -18.83
CA SER A 127 6.83 12.36 -17.94
C SER A 127 6.60 11.49 -16.71
N TRP A 128 5.98 12.08 -15.70
CA TRP A 128 5.43 11.41 -14.54
C TRP A 128 3.99 11.88 -14.32
N GLY A 129 3.07 10.96 -14.06
CA GLY A 129 1.69 11.31 -13.78
C GLY A 129 0.77 10.10 -13.77
N PHE A 130 -0.52 10.39 -13.89
CA PHE A 130 -1.56 9.37 -13.83
C PHE A 130 -2.82 9.76 -14.61
N ALA A 131 -3.65 8.77 -14.91
CA ALA A 131 -5.02 8.90 -15.40
C ALA A 131 -5.99 7.96 -14.65
N ASN A 132 -7.29 8.12 -14.86
CA ASN A 132 -8.29 7.20 -14.31
C ASN A 132 -8.07 5.77 -14.82
N GLY A 133 -8.35 4.76 -14.00
CA GLY A 133 -8.21 3.34 -14.37
C GLY A 133 -8.95 3.01 -15.68
N GLY A 134 -8.28 2.29 -16.57
CA GLY A 134 -8.80 1.90 -17.89
C GLY A 134 -8.77 3.00 -18.96
N ASP A 135 -8.39 4.23 -18.62
CA ASP A 135 -8.24 5.29 -19.61
C ASP A 135 -6.94 5.15 -20.42
N SER A 136 -7.01 5.47 -21.71
CA SER A 136 -5.80 5.65 -22.51
C SER A 136 -5.08 6.96 -22.15
N VAL A 137 -3.75 6.96 -22.31
CA VAL A 137 -2.89 8.13 -22.19
C VAL A 137 -2.22 8.43 -23.53
N ASN A 138 -1.82 9.68 -23.74
CA ASN A 138 -0.97 10.07 -24.86
C ASN A 138 0.20 10.93 -24.35
N LYS A 139 1.29 10.26 -23.96
CA LYS A 139 2.50 10.83 -23.34
C LYS A 139 3.40 11.58 -24.34
N ASN A 140 2.85 12.43 -25.20
CA ASN A 140 3.62 13.27 -26.14
C ASN A 140 4.40 14.35 -25.38
N THR A 141 5.47 13.92 -24.70
CA THR A 141 6.20 14.61 -23.61
C THR A 141 5.40 14.84 -22.32
N CYS A 142 4.07 14.84 -22.38
CA CYS A 142 3.16 14.69 -21.25
C CYS A 142 1.81 14.15 -21.76
N ASP A 143 0.90 13.74 -20.85
CA ASP A 143 -0.42 13.24 -21.22
C ASP A 143 -1.31 14.35 -21.84
N THR A 144 -1.66 14.14 -23.10
CA THR A 144 -2.50 15.01 -23.92
C THR A 144 -3.86 14.39 -24.26
N ALA A 145 -4.17 13.20 -23.75
CA ALA A 145 -5.44 12.53 -24.03
C ALA A 145 -6.65 13.35 -23.53
N ALA A 146 -7.80 13.16 -24.17
CA ALA A 146 -9.01 13.96 -23.97
C ALA A 146 -10.12 13.25 -23.18
N ALA A 147 -9.96 11.97 -22.81
CA ALA A 147 -10.92 11.23 -21.98
C ALA A 147 -10.74 11.57 -20.48
N ALA A 148 -11.82 11.43 -19.67
CA ALA A 148 -11.88 11.68 -18.21
C ALA A 148 -10.90 12.76 -17.71
N VAL A 149 -11.04 13.97 -18.26
CA VAL A 149 -10.04 15.03 -18.13
C VAL A 149 -9.81 15.47 -16.69
N ASP A 150 -10.79 15.34 -15.80
CA ASP A 150 -10.72 15.77 -14.40
C ASP A 150 -9.83 14.87 -13.52
N LYS A 151 -9.58 13.63 -13.93
CA LYS A 151 -8.86 12.61 -13.16
C LYS A 151 -7.46 12.33 -13.68
N ARG A 152 -6.76 13.39 -14.12
CA ARG A 152 -5.44 13.28 -14.77
C ARG A 152 -4.47 14.31 -14.23
N MET A 153 -3.22 13.92 -14.08
CA MET A 153 -2.13 14.83 -13.78
C MET A 153 -0.92 14.46 -14.60
N CYS A 154 -0.18 15.47 -15.08
CA CYS A 154 1.08 15.20 -15.76
C CYS A 154 2.12 16.29 -15.52
N ILE A 155 3.32 15.86 -15.18
CA ILE A 155 4.53 16.68 -15.13
C ILE A 155 5.58 16.16 -16.10
N HIS A 156 6.35 17.07 -16.68
CA HIS A 156 7.46 16.70 -17.54
C HIS A 156 8.65 16.21 -16.71
N THR A 157 9.36 15.22 -17.23
CA THR A 157 10.66 14.79 -16.72
C THR A 157 11.68 14.79 -17.86
N ARG A 158 12.93 15.11 -17.56
CA ARG A 158 14.02 15.11 -18.55
C ARG A 158 15.36 14.97 -17.85
N THR A 159 16.22 14.09 -18.36
CA THR A 159 17.57 13.88 -17.85
C THR A 159 17.59 13.64 -16.34
N ASN A 160 16.69 12.78 -15.84
CA ASN A 160 16.51 12.47 -14.41
C ASN A 160 16.05 13.64 -13.51
N ASN A 161 15.52 14.71 -14.09
CA ASN A 161 14.97 15.85 -13.35
C ASN A 161 13.47 16.00 -13.62
N ILE A 162 12.76 16.48 -12.61
CA ILE A 162 11.42 17.05 -12.73
C ILE A 162 11.54 18.43 -13.40
N HIS A 163 10.69 18.65 -14.39
CA HIS A 163 10.54 19.91 -15.12
C HIS A 163 9.19 20.56 -14.81
N SER A 164 8.67 21.36 -15.74
CA SER A 164 7.38 22.04 -15.60
C SER A 164 6.22 21.05 -15.58
N GLY A 165 5.14 21.40 -14.89
CA GLY A 165 3.89 20.65 -14.97
C GLY A 165 3.08 21.06 -16.21
N TRP A 166 2.29 20.12 -16.74
CA TRP A 166 1.46 20.32 -17.94
C TRP A 166 -0.02 20.32 -17.64
N ARG A 167 -0.48 19.38 -16.80
CA ARG A 167 -1.90 19.14 -16.55
C ARG A 167 -2.18 18.92 -15.07
N CYS A 168 -3.27 19.53 -14.62
CA CYS A 168 -3.89 19.31 -13.33
C CYS A 168 -5.41 19.19 -13.49
N GLY A 169 -5.92 17.95 -13.50
CA GLY A 169 -7.29 17.64 -13.89
C GLY A 169 -7.63 18.23 -15.24
N VAL A 170 -8.78 18.89 -15.33
CA VAL A 170 -9.27 19.53 -16.57
C VAL A 170 -8.39 20.67 -17.07
N THR A 171 -7.52 21.21 -16.21
CA THR A 171 -6.66 22.35 -16.54
C THR A 171 -5.37 21.87 -17.17
N ALA A 172 -5.23 22.08 -18.49
CA ALA A 172 -4.02 21.77 -19.25
C ALA A 172 -3.22 23.05 -19.60
N SER A 173 -2.11 22.89 -20.33
CA SER A 173 -1.23 24.01 -20.74
C SER A 173 -0.69 24.82 -19.56
N LEU A 174 -0.41 24.15 -18.44
CA LEU A 174 0.09 24.76 -17.22
C LEU A 174 1.62 25.00 -17.23
N ASN A 175 2.30 24.69 -18.33
CA ASN A 175 3.74 24.89 -18.47
C ASN A 175 4.10 26.35 -18.23
N GLY A 176 5.02 26.58 -17.28
CA GLY A 176 5.46 27.95 -16.97
C GLY A 176 4.49 28.74 -16.11
N LYS A 177 3.39 28.15 -15.63
CA LYS A 177 2.48 28.80 -14.67
C LYS A 177 3.07 28.71 -13.26
N SER A 178 3.23 29.88 -12.63
CA SER A 178 3.79 30.01 -11.29
C SER A 178 2.74 29.97 -10.18
N ASN A 179 1.46 29.79 -10.52
CA ASN A 179 0.33 29.77 -9.59
C ASN A 179 -0.32 28.39 -9.45
N TRP A 180 0.32 27.35 -9.99
CA TRP A 180 -0.07 25.95 -9.84
C TRP A 180 1.13 25.16 -9.32
N GLU A 181 0.89 24.16 -8.48
CA GLU A 181 1.94 23.31 -7.93
C GLU A 181 1.61 21.83 -8.06
N SER A 182 2.68 21.04 -8.21
CA SER A 182 2.68 19.59 -8.08
C SER A 182 3.10 19.27 -6.66
N VAL A 183 2.44 18.29 -6.05
CA VAL A 183 2.67 17.91 -4.66
C VAL A 183 2.77 16.40 -4.58
N LEU A 184 3.70 15.91 -3.76
CA LEU A 184 3.79 14.53 -3.36
C LEU A 184 3.63 14.42 -1.84
N PHE A 185 2.82 13.46 -1.46
CA PHE A 185 2.74 12.97 -0.09
C PHE A 185 3.28 11.55 -0.05
N HIS A 186 3.68 11.15 1.13
CA HIS A 186 3.99 9.77 1.46
C HIS A 186 3.31 9.40 2.77
N ARG A 187 3.11 8.11 2.96
CA ARG A 187 2.84 7.50 4.25
C ARG A 187 3.48 6.13 4.26
N GLU A 188 3.68 5.58 5.44
CA GLU A 188 3.88 4.15 5.53
C GLU A 188 2.55 3.46 5.29
N ASP A 189 2.60 2.37 4.56
CA ASP A 189 1.47 1.47 4.39
C ASP A 189 1.11 0.93 5.78
N GLN A 190 -0.17 0.84 6.08
CA GLN A 190 -0.64 0.40 7.38
C GLN A 190 -0.63 -1.14 7.49
N CYS A 191 -0.40 -1.84 6.36
CA CYS A 191 -0.49 -3.30 6.28
C CYS A 191 0.49 -3.89 5.25
N ALA A 192 1.37 -4.83 5.63
CA ALA A 192 2.08 -5.66 4.66
C ALA A 192 1.28 -6.94 4.36
N GLU A 193 1.05 -7.23 3.09
CA GLU A 193 0.48 -8.50 2.62
C GLU A 193 1.53 -9.29 1.82
N LEU A 194 1.65 -10.59 2.13
CA LEU A 194 2.53 -11.52 1.46
C LEU A 194 1.77 -12.76 1.03
N GLU A 195 2.04 -13.23 -0.19
CA GLU A 195 1.47 -14.45 -0.73
C GLU A 195 2.55 -15.50 -1.00
N ALA A 196 2.26 -16.76 -0.68
CA ALA A 196 3.07 -17.91 -1.09
C ALA A 196 2.20 -18.89 -1.89
N GLY A 197 2.29 -18.75 -3.21
CA GLY A 197 1.55 -19.53 -4.19
C GLY A 197 2.14 -20.90 -4.49
N PRO A 198 1.53 -21.66 -5.43
CA PRO A 198 1.99 -22.98 -5.85
C PRO A 198 3.34 -22.95 -6.61
N ASP A 199 3.78 -21.79 -7.10
CA ASP A 199 5.05 -21.56 -7.78
C ASP A 199 6.25 -21.49 -6.81
N VAL A 200 6.00 -21.26 -5.53
CA VAL A 200 7.02 -21.15 -4.46
C VAL A 200 6.85 -22.22 -3.37
N LEU A 201 6.29 -23.38 -3.73
CA LEU A 201 6.12 -24.51 -2.81
C LEU A 201 7.43 -24.88 -2.09
N ASN A 202 7.32 -25.14 -0.78
CA ASN A 202 8.44 -25.46 0.11
C ASN A 202 9.55 -24.39 0.20
N ARG A 203 9.33 -23.18 -0.34
CA ARG A 203 10.26 -22.05 -0.21
C ARG A 203 9.70 -21.02 0.75
N THR A 204 10.59 -20.38 1.49
CA THR A 204 10.25 -19.16 2.22
C THR A 204 10.09 -18.00 1.25
N VAL A 205 8.90 -17.39 1.25
CA VAL A 205 8.69 -16.04 0.74
C VAL A 205 9.11 -15.08 1.84
N PRO A 206 10.22 -14.35 1.67
CA PRO A 206 10.80 -13.55 2.74
C PRO A 206 9.94 -12.32 3.03
N VAL A 207 9.75 -12.00 4.32
CA VAL A 207 9.22 -10.70 4.71
C VAL A 207 10.33 -9.65 4.60
N ASN A 208 9.99 -8.45 4.15
CA ASN A 208 10.90 -7.32 4.22
C ASN A 208 11.18 -6.98 5.68
N MET A 209 12.37 -7.31 6.18
CA MET A 209 12.73 -7.14 7.59
C MET A 209 12.78 -5.68 8.03
N GLU A 210 13.12 -4.72 7.17
CA GLU A 210 13.08 -3.29 7.52
C GLU A 210 11.64 -2.90 7.89
N ARG A 211 10.69 -3.26 7.02
CA ARG A 211 9.27 -3.00 7.20
C ARG A 211 8.65 -3.78 8.36
N PHE A 212 9.06 -5.04 8.55
CA PHE A 212 8.58 -5.84 9.68
C PHE A 212 9.03 -5.27 11.02
N LEU A 213 10.30 -4.83 11.12
CA LEU A 213 10.79 -4.20 12.33
C LEU A 213 10.06 -2.89 12.60
N ASP A 214 9.74 -2.11 11.57
CA ASP A 214 8.95 -0.89 11.72
C ASP A 214 7.55 -1.16 12.30
N TYR A 215 6.93 -2.30 11.98
CA TYR A 215 5.59 -2.65 12.46
C TYR A 215 5.57 -3.37 13.80
N CYS A 216 6.52 -4.28 14.00
CA CYS A 216 6.42 -5.28 15.06
C CYS A 216 7.43 -5.08 16.18
N ALA A 217 8.40 -4.16 16.02
CA ALA A 217 9.50 -3.97 16.98
C ALA A 217 9.37 -2.75 17.90
N ASP A 218 8.17 -2.21 18.01
CA ASP A 218 7.78 -1.19 18.98
C ASP A 218 7.14 -1.84 20.24
N GLU A 219 6.73 -1.02 21.20
CA GLU A 219 6.11 -1.52 22.45
C GLU A 219 4.73 -2.14 22.21
N SER A 220 4.05 -1.72 21.13
CA SER A 220 2.69 -2.15 20.83
C SER A 220 2.64 -3.47 20.04
N GLY A 221 3.67 -3.75 19.25
CA GLY A 221 3.74 -4.86 18.32
C GLY A 221 2.76 -4.70 17.15
N CYS A 222 2.86 -5.62 16.21
CA CYS A 222 1.98 -5.67 15.06
C CYS A 222 0.88 -6.71 15.24
N ARG A 223 -0.22 -6.58 14.50
CA ARG A 223 -1.17 -7.68 14.29
C ARG A 223 -0.77 -8.52 13.08
N VAL A 224 -0.70 -9.82 13.29
CA VAL A 224 -0.43 -10.80 12.23
C VAL A 224 -1.65 -11.70 12.02
N THR A 225 -2.04 -11.85 10.76
CA THR A 225 -3.15 -12.72 10.33
C THR A 225 -2.60 -13.67 9.28
N LEU A 226 -2.73 -14.98 9.51
CA LEU A 226 -2.32 -16.01 8.57
C LEU A 226 -3.56 -16.62 7.92
N GLY A 227 -3.54 -16.77 6.60
CA GLY A 227 -4.67 -17.22 5.82
C GLY A 227 -4.30 -18.21 4.73
N LYS A 228 -5.33 -18.84 4.20
CA LYS A 228 -5.26 -19.73 3.04
C LYS A 228 -6.37 -19.40 2.06
N LYS A 229 -5.99 -19.12 0.81
CA LYS A 229 -6.88 -18.96 -0.33
C LYS A 229 -6.85 -20.25 -1.17
N ASP A 230 -8.00 -20.84 -1.41
CA ASP A 230 -8.14 -21.96 -2.35
C ASP A 230 -8.96 -21.53 -3.56
N VAL A 231 -8.36 -21.56 -4.76
CA VAL A 231 -9.05 -21.22 -6.02
C VAL A 231 -9.70 -22.47 -6.60
N ASN A 232 -11.00 -22.66 -6.39
CA ASN A 232 -11.76 -23.73 -7.04
C ASN A 232 -12.54 -23.18 -8.24
N ALA A 233 -12.40 -23.81 -9.41
CA ALA A 233 -13.06 -23.39 -10.66
C ALA A 233 -14.61 -23.43 -10.63
N VAL A 234 -15.23 -23.93 -9.55
CA VAL A 234 -16.67 -24.23 -9.47
C VAL A 234 -17.37 -23.53 -8.28
N SER A 235 -16.63 -22.94 -7.34
CA SER A 235 -17.20 -22.30 -6.15
C SER A 235 -16.31 -21.16 -5.70
N ASN A 236 -16.90 -19.97 -5.51
CA ASN A 236 -16.36 -18.74 -4.92
C ASN A 236 -15.01 -18.91 -4.19
N ASP A 237 -14.02 -18.06 -4.47
CA ASP A 237 -12.75 -17.99 -3.73
C ASP A 237 -13.00 -18.04 -2.20
N TRP A 238 -12.64 -19.14 -1.54
CA TRP A 238 -12.75 -19.26 -0.08
C TRP A 238 -11.41 -18.83 0.52
N VAL A 239 -11.46 -17.86 1.43
CA VAL A 239 -10.33 -17.45 2.25
C VAL A 239 -10.58 -17.93 3.67
N ASN A 240 -9.77 -18.86 4.15
CA ASN A 240 -9.77 -19.28 5.55
C ASN A 240 -8.69 -18.48 6.29
N LEU A 241 -9.09 -17.58 7.18
CA LEU A 241 -8.17 -16.82 8.02
C LEU A 241 -8.09 -17.46 9.40
N LEU A 242 -6.88 -17.55 9.95
CA LEU A 242 -6.69 -17.68 11.39
C LEU A 242 -7.03 -16.34 12.04
N ASP A 243 -7.53 -16.40 13.26
CA ASP A 243 -7.78 -15.19 14.05
C ASP A 243 -6.47 -14.38 14.21
N PRO A 244 -6.53 -13.04 14.08
CA PRO A 244 -5.36 -12.21 14.23
C PRO A 244 -4.71 -12.38 15.61
N ALA A 245 -3.38 -12.47 15.63
CA ALA A 245 -2.59 -12.48 16.85
C ALA A 245 -1.72 -11.22 16.92
N THR A 246 -1.41 -10.73 18.12
CA THR A 246 -0.42 -9.66 18.31
C THR A 246 0.98 -10.28 18.34
N LEU A 247 1.93 -9.73 17.58
CA LEU A 247 3.32 -10.13 17.56
C LEU A 247 4.19 -8.94 17.98
N VAL A 248 5.05 -9.17 18.97
CA VAL A 248 6.08 -8.22 19.39
C VAL A 248 7.46 -8.83 19.08
N TYR A 249 8.32 -8.08 18.40
CA TYR A 249 9.67 -8.47 18.04
C TYR A 249 10.70 -7.55 18.70
N ASN A 250 11.51 -8.07 19.62
CA ASN A 250 12.57 -7.30 20.24
C ASN A 250 13.82 -7.28 19.33
N LYS A 251 14.08 -6.14 18.68
CA LYS A 251 15.21 -5.95 17.75
C LYS A 251 16.59 -6.24 18.37
N ALA A 252 16.79 -5.93 19.65
CA ALA A 252 18.09 -6.11 20.31
C ALA A 252 18.39 -7.59 20.61
N THR A 253 17.37 -8.35 21.00
CA THR A 253 17.50 -9.76 21.39
C THR A 253 17.08 -10.74 20.30
N LYS A 254 16.49 -10.24 19.21
CA LYS A 254 15.87 -11.01 18.12
C LYS A 254 14.76 -11.96 18.59
N ARG A 255 14.17 -11.65 19.74
CA ARG A 255 13.10 -12.46 20.31
C ARG A 255 11.76 -12.00 19.80
N TRP A 256 10.93 -12.94 19.40
CA TRP A 256 9.54 -12.67 19.07
C TRP A 256 8.61 -13.31 20.11
N ASN A 257 7.48 -12.66 20.34
CA ASN A 257 6.40 -13.16 21.17
C ASN A 257 5.08 -12.95 20.42
N VAL A 258 4.29 -14.02 20.31
CA VAL A 258 2.96 -13.97 19.73
C VAL A 258 1.95 -14.15 20.85
N GLY A 259 1.10 -13.15 21.06
CA GLY A 259 0.02 -13.18 22.01
C GLY A 259 -1.13 -14.12 21.63
N SER A 260 -2.22 -14.00 22.37
CA SER A 260 -3.46 -14.74 22.09
C SER A 260 -3.95 -14.49 20.65
N PRO A 261 -4.48 -15.51 19.94
CA PRO A 261 -4.81 -16.86 20.44
C PRO A 261 -3.68 -17.89 20.37
N ILE A 262 -2.52 -17.56 19.79
CA ILE A 262 -1.47 -18.54 19.47
C ILE A 262 -0.53 -18.79 20.66
N ASN A 263 -0.23 -17.75 21.45
CA ASN A 263 0.63 -17.81 22.64
C ASN A 263 1.97 -18.53 22.38
N GLY A 264 2.80 -17.95 21.49
CA GLY A 264 4.10 -18.48 21.10
C GLY A 264 5.25 -17.54 21.45
N ASN A 265 6.47 -18.04 21.53
CA ASN A 265 7.69 -17.23 21.57
C ASN A 265 8.86 -18.00 20.96
N GLY A 266 9.87 -17.25 20.52
CA GLY A 266 11.07 -17.81 19.93
C GLY A 266 12.19 -16.78 19.79
N THR A 267 13.29 -17.23 19.21
CA THR A 267 14.47 -16.40 18.95
C THR A 267 14.89 -16.60 17.49
N ASP A 268 14.88 -15.51 16.74
CA ASP A 268 15.30 -15.48 15.35
C ASP A 268 16.84 -15.41 15.25
N ALA A 269 17.40 -16.02 14.21
CA ALA A 269 18.83 -16.21 13.99
C ALA A 269 19.55 -16.99 15.11
N ASP A 270 18.91 -18.00 15.71
CA ASP A 270 19.50 -18.89 16.70
C ASP A 270 19.89 -20.28 16.14
N GLY A 271 19.64 -20.48 14.85
CA GLY A 271 19.92 -21.72 14.12
C GLY A 271 18.79 -22.74 14.21
N VAL A 272 17.67 -22.41 14.83
CA VAL A 272 16.50 -23.27 15.00
C VAL A 272 15.27 -22.61 14.38
N ALA A 273 14.89 -23.04 13.17
CA ALA A 273 13.65 -22.59 12.56
C ALA A 273 12.42 -23.05 13.38
N GLN A 274 11.60 -22.10 13.81
CA GLN A 274 10.36 -22.26 14.54
C GLN A 274 9.16 -21.77 13.71
N HIS A 275 7.96 -22.16 14.14
CA HIS A 275 6.73 -21.66 13.53
C HIS A 275 6.16 -20.58 14.44
N ILE A 276 6.16 -19.34 13.96
CA ILE A 276 5.55 -18.18 14.61
C ILE A 276 4.02 -18.34 14.61
N MET A 277 3.45 -18.69 13.46
CA MET A 277 2.04 -19.06 13.29
C MET A 277 1.92 -20.18 12.26
N GLY A 278 0.88 -21.01 12.35
CA GLY A 278 0.69 -22.06 11.36
C GLY A 278 -0.73 -22.61 11.29
N SER A 279 -1.18 -22.87 10.07
CA SER A 279 -2.36 -23.67 9.76
C SER A 279 -2.06 -24.42 8.47
N TYR A 280 -1.97 -25.75 8.55
CA TYR A 280 -1.55 -26.57 7.41
C TYR A 280 -2.36 -26.23 6.14
N PRO A 281 -1.71 -25.93 5.00
CA PRO A 281 -0.27 -26.06 4.70
C PRO A 281 0.56 -24.77 4.87
N CYS A 282 0.00 -23.71 5.44
CA CYS A 282 0.58 -22.38 5.54
C CYS A 282 1.27 -22.14 6.88
N TYR A 283 2.49 -21.62 6.84
CA TYR A 283 3.29 -21.36 8.04
C TYR A 283 4.00 -20.01 7.94
N PHE A 284 3.86 -19.21 8.98
CA PHE A 284 4.69 -18.03 9.23
C PHE A 284 5.80 -18.43 10.19
N ILE A 285 7.05 -18.20 9.81
CA ILE A 285 8.23 -18.81 10.43
C ILE A 285 9.35 -17.77 10.61
N ASP A 286 10.27 -18.04 11.52
CA ASP A 286 11.50 -17.28 11.78
C ASP A 286 12.73 -17.96 11.17
N GLY A 287 12.58 -18.59 10.00
CA GLY A 287 13.68 -19.25 9.32
C GLY A 287 13.53 -19.26 7.82
N GLU A 288 14.60 -19.64 7.15
CA GLU A 288 14.68 -19.75 5.70
C GLU A 288 14.62 -21.22 5.26
N TYR A 289 13.69 -21.49 4.35
CA TYR A 289 13.57 -22.75 3.64
C TYR A 289 13.97 -22.49 2.19
N THR A 290 15.15 -22.98 1.83
CA THR A 290 15.71 -22.84 0.47
C THR A 290 15.94 -24.23 -0.12
N CYS A 291 16.00 -24.33 -1.45
CA CYS A 291 16.32 -25.60 -2.12
C CYS A 291 17.55 -25.48 -3.03
N GLY A 292 18.42 -24.50 -2.79
CA GLY A 292 19.51 -24.17 -3.72
C GLY A 292 18.99 -23.92 -5.14
N ASP A 293 19.74 -24.39 -6.14
CA ASP A 293 19.47 -24.18 -7.57
C ASP A 293 18.45 -25.18 -8.17
N GLU A 294 17.95 -26.16 -7.40
CA GLU A 294 17.07 -27.22 -7.88
C GLU A 294 15.59 -26.98 -7.55
N ALA A 295 14.71 -27.71 -8.26
CA ALA A 295 13.28 -27.72 -7.98
C ALA A 295 13.02 -28.19 -6.54
N CYS A 296 12.25 -27.41 -5.77
CA CYS A 296 11.97 -27.70 -4.37
C CYS A 296 11.09 -28.94 -4.21
N ASN A 297 11.72 -30.06 -3.89
CA ASN A 297 11.03 -31.21 -3.32
C ASN A 297 11.16 -31.15 -1.79
N ALA A 298 10.14 -31.60 -1.06
CA ALA A 298 10.15 -31.55 0.41
C ALA A 298 11.37 -32.24 1.06
N GLY A 299 12.00 -33.20 0.36
CA GLY A 299 13.21 -33.90 0.81
C GLY A 299 14.54 -33.18 0.54
N SER A 300 14.55 -32.11 -0.26
CA SER A 300 15.76 -31.34 -0.61
C SER A 300 15.80 -29.93 0.02
N VAL A 301 14.85 -29.62 0.91
CA VAL A 301 14.77 -28.32 1.54
C VAL A 301 15.84 -28.18 2.61
N ILE A 302 16.74 -27.22 2.42
CA ILE A 302 17.71 -26.80 3.41
C ILE A 302 17.00 -25.80 4.32
N LYS A 303 16.99 -26.11 5.61
CA LYS A 303 16.48 -25.22 6.66
C LYS A 303 17.64 -24.48 7.27
N THR A 304 17.62 -23.17 7.22
CA THR A 304 18.57 -22.33 7.95
C THR A 304 17.82 -21.30 8.77
N ASP A 305 18.39 -20.95 9.90
CA ASP A 305 18.02 -19.77 10.67
C ASP A 305 19.34 -19.11 11.11
N ASP A 306 20.20 -18.84 10.14
CA ASP A 306 21.52 -18.23 10.35
C ASP A 306 21.48 -16.70 10.21
N LYS A 307 20.33 -16.16 9.75
CA LYS A 307 20.10 -14.74 9.50
C LYS A 307 18.78 -14.35 10.13
N ALA A 308 18.73 -13.11 10.61
CA ALA A 308 17.50 -12.54 11.14
C ALA A 308 16.51 -12.36 9.99
N GLN A 309 15.58 -13.28 9.86
CA GLN A 309 14.66 -13.35 8.75
C GLN A 309 13.43 -14.16 9.11
N ILE A 310 12.28 -13.54 8.90
CA ILE A 310 10.99 -14.23 8.97
C ILE A 310 10.42 -14.38 7.57
N GLY A 311 9.49 -15.31 7.40
CA GLY A 311 8.85 -15.49 6.11
C GLY A 311 7.63 -16.38 6.13
N LEU A 312 6.97 -16.42 4.97
CA LEU A 312 5.77 -17.21 4.73
C LEU A 312 6.14 -18.44 3.89
N VAL A 313 5.69 -19.62 4.30
CA VAL A 313 5.90 -20.88 3.58
C VAL A 313 4.56 -21.54 3.26
N ASN A 314 4.46 -22.01 2.02
CA ASN A 314 3.45 -22.97 1.59
C ASN A 314 4.08 -24.36 1.50
N TRP A 315 3.86 -25.20 2.52
CA TRP A 315 4.59 -26.46 2.69
C TRP A 315 4.14 -27.56 1.72
N SER A 316 2.84 -27.66 1.45
CA SER A 316 2.30 -28.74 0.62
C SER A 316 0.89 -28.42 0.13
N GLY A 317 0.66 -27.15 -0.20
CA GLY A 317 -0.56 -26.72 -0.85
C GLY A 317 -0.82 -27.50 -2.14
N GLY A 318 -2.10 -27.75 -2.42
CA GLY A 318 -2.48 -28.20 -3.74
C GLY A 318 -2.17 -27.13 -4.80
N PRO A 319 -2.30 -27.46 -6.10
CA PRO A 319 -2.02 -26.53 -7.19
C PRO A 319 -2.85 -25.24 -7.17
N ASN A 320 -3.89 -25.20 -6.34
CA ASN A 320 -4.83 -24.08 -6.20
C ASN A 320 -4.75 -23.38 -4.85
N THR A 321 -3.78 -23.73 -4.00
CA THR A 321 -3.66 -23.18 -2.65
C THR A 321 -2.60 -22.10 -2.60
N THR A 322 -2.99 -20.91 -2.16
CA THR A 322 -2.10 -19.78 -1.86
C THR A 322 -2.18 -19.48 -0.37
N CYS A 323 -1.02 -19.40 0.28
CA CYS A 323 -0.94 -18.92 1.65
C CYS A 323 -0.84 -17.40 1.66
N VAL A 324 -1.51 -16.74 2.60
CA VAL A 324 -1.52 -15.28 2.71
C VAL A 324 -1.14 -14.89 4.13
N LEU A 325 -0.20 -13.97 4.28
CA LEU A 325 0.17 -13.36 5.55
C LEU A 325 -0.13 -11.87 5.48
N VAL A 326 -0.90 -11.37 6.44
CA VAL A 326 -1.16 -9.94 6.61
C VAL A 326 -0.56 -9.49 7.93
N ILE A 327 0.34 -8.51 7.88
CA ILE A 327 0.96 -7.87 9.03
C ILE A 327 0.44 -6.44 9.08
N ARG A 328 -0.11 -6.00 10.21
CA ARG A 328 -0.65 -4.65 10.39
C ARG A 328 -0.01 -3.98 11.57
N ASP A 329 0.28 -2.71 11.41
CA ASP A 329 0.52 -1.85 12.54
C ASP A 329 -0.82 -1.23 12.94
N ASP A 330 -1.41 -1.76 14.01
CA ASP A 330 -2.78 -1.44 14.42
C ASP A 330 -2.87 -0.15 15.25
N ILE A 331 -1.74 0.40 15.67
CA ILE A 331 -1.68 1.63 16.44
C ILE A 331 -0.82 2.59 15.64
N ASN A 332 -1.46 3.54 14.96
CA ASN A 332 -0.80 4.75 14.47
C ASN A 332 -0.29 5.56 15.68
N ASP A 333 0.69 5.03 16.41
CA ASP A 333 1.37 5.76 17.46
C ASP A 333 2.40 6.67 16.81
N LEU A 334 1.88 7.72 16.18
CA LEU A 334 2.69 8.85 15.73
C LEU A 334 3.43 9.52 16.91
N SER A 335 3.17 9.13 18.17
CA SER A 335 3.87 9.66 19.35
C SER A 335 5.15 8.91 19.71
N ASP A 336 5.40 7.72 19.14
CA ASP A 336 6.56 6.88 19.51
C ASP A 336 7.81 7.04 18.62
N LYS A 337 7.82 8.00 17.69
CA LYS A 337 9.06 8.39 16.97
C LYS A 337 10.05 9.24 17.80
N THR A 338 9.97 9.18 19.12
CA THR A 338 11.05 9.62 20.00
C THR A 338 11.49 8.49 20.91
N CYS A 339 12.38 7.63 20.40
CA CYS A 339 13.32 6.89 21.23
C CYS A 339 14.73 7.27 20.76
N GLU A 340 15.53 7.74 21.73
CA GLU A 340 16.79 8.49 21.62
C GLU A 340 17.87 7.93 20.67
#